data_AF-A0A6P0KUY4-F1
#
_entry.id   AF-A0A6P0KUY4-F1
#
_cell.length_a   1.000
_cell.length_b   1.000
_cell.length_c   1.000
_cell.angle_alpha   90.00
_cell.angle_beta   90.00
_cell.angle_gamma   90.00
#
_symmetry.space_group_name_H-M   'P 1'
#
loop_
_entity.id
_entity.type
_entity.pdbx_description
1 polymer ?
#
loop_
_entity_poly.entity_id
_entity_poly.type
_entity_poly.pdbx_seq_one_letter_code
_entity_poly.pdbx_strand_id
1 'polypeptide(L)'
;MTKTKVDISKFLGRWVNTYKETKGIASFEISSQDDVPKFRAFGSQTSHAPGDWGEVEFVPLAASPDGGVAKGFHITYEINQIKSLLAVNENKGLLIIASYFLPSEGNGYFSREFFFIE
;
A
#
# COMPACT_ATOMS: atom_id res chain seq x y z
N MET A 1 1.82 0.46 -29.26
CA MET A 1 2.69 0.98 -28.19
C MET A 1 3.02 -0.17 -27.26
N THR A 2 4.27 -0.60 -27.22
CA THR A 2 4.74 -1.63 -26.29
C THR A 2 4.63 -1.07 -24.88
N LYS A 3 3.86 -1.73 -24.00
CA LYS A 3 3.65 -1.32 -22.62
C LYS A 3 5.00 -1.45 -21.89
N THR A 4 5.74 -0.36 -21.75
CA THR A 4 6.98 -0.35 -20.95
C THR A 4 6.62 -0.77 -19.54
N LYS A 5 7.18 -1.89 -19.08
CA LYS A 5 6.97 -2.40 -17.71
C LYS A 5 7.54 -1.38 -16.73
N VAL A 6 6.72 -0.95 -15.77
CA VAL A 6 7.15 -0.04 -14.70
C VAL A 6 7.98 -0.85 -13.70
N ASP A 7 9.19 -0.39 -13.40
CA ASP A 7 10.13 -1.06 -12.51
C ASP A 7 9.77 -0.82 -11.03
N ILE A 8 9.41 -1.90 -10.33
CA ILE A 8 9.07 -1.89 -8.90
C ILE A 8 10.24 -2.31 -8.00
N SER A 9 11.45 -2.52 -8.54
CA SER A 9 12.59 -3.06 -7.80
C SER A 9 12.84 -2.35 -6.46
N LYS A 10 12.64 -1.02 -6.42
CA LYS A 10 12.80 -0.18 -5.22
C LYS A 10 11.70 -0.34 -4.17
N PHE A 11 10.56 -0.93 -4.53
CA PHE A 11 9.43 -1.15 -3.61
C PHE A 11 9.48 -2.54 -2.99
N LEU A 12 10.19 -3.49 -3.60
CA LEU A 12 10.27 -4.86 -3.11
C LEU A 12 10.83 -4.93 -1.69
N GLY A 13 10.23 -5.80 -0.88
CA GLY A 13 10.63 -6.02 0.51
C GLY A 13 9.55 -5.65 1.51
N ARG A 14 9.96 -5.62 2.77
CA ARG A 14 9.10 -5.36 3.92
C ARG A 14 9.25 -3.90 4.37
N TRP A 15 8.12 -3.25 4.59
CA TRP A 15 8.05 -1.85 4.98
C TRP A 15 7.33 -1.73 6.31
N VAL A 16 7.92 -0.97 7.23
CA VAL A 16 7.43 -0.83 8.62
C VAL A 16 7.02 0.61 8.88
N ASN A 17 5.91 0.78 9.60
CA ASN A 17 5.42 2.10 9.93
C ASN A 17 6.43 2.83 10.82
N THR A 18 6.72 4.08 10.48
CA THR A 18 7.57 4.98 11.27
C THR A 18 6.98 5.29 12.65
N TYR A 19 5.67 5.18 12.81
CA TYR A 19 4.95 5.38 14.07
C TYR A 19 4.42 4.04 14.61
N LYS A 20 5.05 3.55 15.70
CA LYS A 20 4.76 2.24 16.30
C LYS A 20 3.34 2.11 16.88
N GLU A 21 2.79 3.22 17.36
CA GLU A 21 1.46 3.26 17.99
C GLU A 21 0.35 3.64 16.99
N THR A 22 0.56 3.35 15.71
CA THR A 22 -0.44 3.64 14.67
C THR A 22 -1.76 2.87 14.93
N LYS A 23 -2.87 3.45 14.50
CA LYS A 23 -4.18 2.78 14.42
C LYS A 23 -4.49 2.26 13.00
N GLY A 24 -3.53 2.37 12.09
CA GLY A 24 -3.62 1.90 10.72
C GLY A 24 -2.74 0.67 10.50
N ILE A 25 -1.94 0.73 9.45
CA ILE A 25 -1.10 -0.38 8.97
C ILE A 25 0.21 -0.37 9.77
N ALA A 26 0.55 -1.48 10.43
CA ALA A 26 1.81 -1.62 11.15
C ALA A 26 2.99 -1.90 10.20
N SER A 27 2.75 -2.73 9.18
CA SER A 27 3.75 -3.07 8.17
C SER A 27 3.08 -3.58 6.91
N PHE A 28 3.81 -3.66 5.81
CA PHE A 28 3.39 -4.37 4.61
C PHE A 28 4.57 -4.99 3.88
N GLU A 29 4.27 -5.91 2.97
CA GLU A 29 5.24 -6.54 2.08
C GLU A 29 4.85 -6.29 0.63
N ILE A 30 5.84 -5.95 -0.19
CA ILE A 30 5.71 -5.89 -1.64
C ILE A 30 6.61 -6.95 -2.25
N SER A 31 6.02 -7.81 -3.07
CA SER A 31 6.71 -8.89 -3.75
C SER A 31 6.34 -8.94 -5.23
N SER A 32 7.01 -9.81 -5.98
CA SER A 32 6.65 -10.11 -7.36
C SER A 32 6.68 -11.62 -7.58
N GLN A 33 5.60 -12.16 -8.11
CA GLN A 33 5.48 -13.56 -8.51
C GLN A 33 5.09 -13.61 -9.98
N ASP A 34 5.87 -14.30 -10.82
CA ASP A 34 5.63 -14.41 -12.26
C ASP A 34 5.39 -13.04 -12.93
N ASP A 35 6.19 -12.04 -12.56
CA ASP A 35 6.07 -10.64 -12.99
C ASP A 35 4.78 -9.90 -12.57
N VAL A 36 3.97 -10.51 -11.70
CA VAL A 36 2.80 -9.91 -11.09
C VAL A 36 3.19 -9.26 -9.75
N PRO A 37 3.12 -7.93 -9.62
CA PRO A 37 3.32 -7.23 -8.35
C PRO A 37 2.22 -7.57 -7.34
N LYS A 38 2.63 -7.88 -6.11
CA LYS A 38 1.75 -8.22 -4.99
C LYS A 38 2.01 -7.29 -3.81
N PHE A 39 0.95 -6.99 -3.08
CA PHE A 39 0.99 -6.20 -1.86
C PHE A 39 0.23 -6.93 -0.75
N ARG A 40 0.82 -7.03 0.44
CA ARG A 40 0.18 -7.61 1.62
C ARG A 40 0.34 -6.69 2.82
N ALA A 41 -0.75 -6.14 3.32
CA ALA A 41 -0.76 -5.29 4.52
C ALA A 41 -0.97 -6.09 5.80
N PHE A 42 -0.41 -5.58 6.88
CA PHE A 42 -0.64 -6.05 8.24
C PHE A 42 -1.08 -4.87 9.11
N GLY A 43 -2.33 -4.91 9.56
CA GLY A 43 -2.89 -3.92 10.49
C GLY A 43 -2.26 -4.02 11.88
N SER A 44 -2.11 -2.87 12.52
CA SER A 44 -1.70 -2.78 13.93
C SER A 44 -2.73 -3.41 14.87
N GLN A 45 -2.29 -3.73 16.10
CA GLN A 45 -3.16 -4.29 17.14
C GLN A 45 -4.34 -3.38 17.49
N THR A 46 -4.18 -2.07 17.32
CA THR A 46 -5.21 -1.05 17.57
C THR A 46 -5.95 -0.60 16.32
N SER A 47 -5.73 -1.25 15.17
CA SER A 47 -6.48 -0.94 13.95
C SER A 47 -7.86 -1.56 13.95
N HIS A 48 -8.72 -1.08 13.05
CA HIS A 48 -10.03 -1.67 12.77
C HIS A 48 -9.94 -3.09 12.19
N ALA A 49 -8.77 -3.50 11.68
CA ALA A 49 -8.50 -4.81 11.13
C ALA A 49 -7.09 -5.29 11.57
N PRO A 50 -6.92 -5.76 12.82
CA PRO A 50 -5.61 -6.21 13.27
C PRO A 50 -5.11 -7.45 12.51
N GLY A 51 -3.80 -7.51 12.28
CA GLY A 51 -3.17 -8.66 11.62
C GLY A 51 -3.24 -8.59 10.09
N ASP A 52 -3.21 -9.73 9.44
CA ASP A 52 -3.05 -9.86 8.00
C ASP A 52 -4.30 -9.49 7.21
N TRP A 53 -4.16 -8.59 6.24
CA TRP A 53 -5.25 -8.12 5.37
C TRP A 53 -5.39 -8.96 4.10
N GLY A 54 -4.46 -9.88 3.87
CA GLY A 54 -4.36 -10.67 2.66
C GLY A 54 -3.54 -10.00 1.57
N GLU A 55 -3.20 -10.81 0.57
CA GLU A 55 -2.42 -10.37 -0.58
C GLU A 55 -3.34 -9.90 -1.72
N VAL A 56 -2.97 -8.79 -2.36
CA VAL A 56 -3.65 -8.25 -3.53
C VAL A 56 -2.66 -7.90 -4.62
N GLU A 57 -3.11 -7.97 -5.88
CA GLU A 57 -2.37 -7.45 -7.02
C GLU A 57 -2.52 -5.94 -7.12
N PHE A 58 -1.50 -5.27 -7.65
CA PHE A 58 -1.58 -3.84 -7.94
C PHE A 58 -1.01 -3.48 -9.30
N VAL A 59 -1.35 -2.30 -9.81
CA VAL A 59 -0.74 -1.78 -11.04
C VAL A 59 0.24 -0.66 -10.67
N PRO A 60 1.55 -0.84 -10.90
CA PRO A 60 2.53 0.21 -10.62
C PRO A 60 2.38 1.37 -11.61
N LEU A 61 2.57 2.58 -11.11
CA LEU A 61 2.50 3.83 -11.87
C LEU A 61 3.85 4.52 -11.83
N ALA A 62 4.33 5.02 -12.97
CA ALA A 62 5.56 5.82 -13.08
C ALA A 62 5.27 7.33 -12.94
N ALA A 63 6.33 8.15 -12.86
CA ALA A 63 6.21 9.61 -12.85
C ALA A 63 5.73 10.21 -14.17
N SER A 64 5.90 9.50 -15.29
CA SER A 64 5.48 9.95 -16.62
C SER A 64 4.85 8.80 -17.41
N PRO A 65 4.07 9.11 -18.47
CA PRO A 65 3.50 8.10 -19.37
C PRO A 65 4.55 7.22 -20.08
N ASP A 66 5.81 7.64 -20.12
CA ASP A 66 6.90 6.92 -20.78
C ASP A 66 7.38 5.70 -19.97
N GLY A 67 6.89 5.54 -18.73
CA GLY A 67 7.24 4.44 -17.84
C GLY A 67 8.48 4.72 -16.99
N GLY A 68 9.28 3.69 -16.72
CA GLY A 68 10.46 3.77 -15.86
C GLY A 68 10.19 3.29 -14.44
N VAL A 69 10.76 3.96 -13.43
CA VAL A 69 10.68 3.55 -12.02
C VAL A 69 9.29 3.85 -11.44
N ALA A 70 8.76 2.91 -10.68
CA ALA A 70 7.51 3.07 -9.94
C ALA A 70 7.58 4.26 -8.98
N LYS A 71 6.50 5.04 -8.96
CA LYS A 71 6.29 6.18 -8.08
C LYS A 71 5.07 6.03 -7.19
N GLY A 72 4.16 5.15 -7.54
CA GLY A 72 3.02 4.84 -6.71
C GLY A 72 2.14 3.78 -7.32
N PHE A 73 1.08 3.47 -6.61
CA PHE A 73 0.02 2.57 -7.03
C PHE A 73 -1.17 2.77 -6.10
N HIS A 74 -2.29 2.14 -6.42
CA HIS A 74 -3.43 2.09 -5.52
C HIS A 74 -3.90 0.65 -5.37
N ILE A 75 -4.45 0.34 -4.21
CA ILE A 75 -5.04 -0.95 -3.88
C ILE A 75 -6.33 -0.74 -3.13
N THR A 76 -7.23 -1.70 -3.26
CA THR A 76 -8.48 -1.70 -2.51
C THR A 76 -8.58 -2.99 -1.71
N TYR A 77 -8.93 -2.85 -0.45
CA TYR A 77 -9.34 -3.95 0.41
C TYR A 77 -10.81 -3.79 0.80
N GLU A 78 -11.45 -4.90 1.13
CA GLU A 78 -12.72 -4.92 1.82
C GLU A 78 -12.61 -5.90 2.98
N ILE A 79 -12.58 -5.36 4.21
CA ILE A 79 -12.35 -6.13 5.43
C ILE A 79 -13.38 -5.69 6.44
N ASN A 80 -14.09 -6.63 7.07
CA ASN A 80 -15.13 -6.34 8.07
C ASN A 80 -16.15 -5.27 7.60
N GLN A 81 -16.56 -5.33 6.33
CA GLN A 81 -17.48 -4.37 5.69
C GLN A 81 -16.94 -2.93 5.60
N ILE A 82 -15.62 -2.75 5.74
CA ILE A 82 -14.93 -1.48 5.53
C ILE A 82 -14.17 -1.57 4.23
N LYS A 83 -14.61 -0.78 3.24
CA LYS A 83 -13.85 -0.59 2.00
C LYS A 83 -12.69 0.34 2.29
N SER A 84 -11.48 -0.09 1.95
CA SER A 84 -10.25 0.65 2.19
C SER A 84 -9.56 0.91 0.86
N LEU A 85 -9.46 2.17 0.45
CA LEU A 85 -8.62 2.57 -0.67
C LEU A 85 -7.28 3.05 -0.11
N LEU A 86 -6.19 2.41 -0.52
CA LEU A 86 -4.85 2.83 -0.17
C LEU A 86 -4.18 3.41 -1.41
N ALA A 87 -3.86 4.69 -1.36
CA ALA A 87 -3.06 5.37 -2.37
C ALA A 87 -1.61 5.44 -1.87
N VAL A 88 -0.73 4.71 -2.53
CA VAL A 88 0.68 4.54 -2.14
C VAL A 88 1.55 5.36 -3.08
N ASN A 89 2.50 6.11 -2.52
CA ASN A 89 3.52 6.81 -3.31
C ASN A 89 4.89 6.77 -2.64
N GLU A 90 5.94 6.84 -3.46
CA GLU A 90 7.32 7.00 -2.99
C GLU A 90 7.68 8.47 -2.87
N ASN A 91 8.35 8.83 -1.77
CA ASN A 91 8.97 10.12 -1.62
C ASN A 91 10.17 10.03 -0.68
N LYS A 92 11.36 10.42 -1.17
CA LYS A 92 12.61 10.48 -0.39
C LYS A 92 12.96 9.14 0.28
N GLY A 93 12.69 8.02 -0.39
CA GLY A 93 12.99 6.68 0.13
C GLY A 93 11.98 6.16 1.15
N LEU A 94 10.90 6.88 1.40
CA LEU A 94 9.75 6.39 2.16
C LEU A 94 8.64 5.98 1.21
N LEU A 95 7.88 4.95 1.58
CA LEU A 95 6.55 4.74 1.04
C LEU A 95 5.54 5.43 1.95
N ILE A 96 4.67 6.22 1.34
CA ILE A 96 3.61 6.97 2.00
C ILE A 96 2.31 6.35 1.57
N ILE A 97 1.46 6.01 2.54
CA ILE A 97 0.13 5.49 2.28
C ILE A 97 -0.90 6.50 2.76
N ALA A 98 -1.70 7.00 1.83
CA ALA A 98 -2.94 7.72 2.12
C ALA A 98 -4.10 6.72 2.10
N SER A 99 -4.66 6.43 3.27
CA SER A 99 -5.69 5.43 3.48
C SER A 99 -7.05 6.10 3.65
N TYR A 100 -8.04 5.65 2.86
CA TYR A 100 -9.42 6.08 2.94
C TYR A 100 -10.27 4.89 3.38
N PHE A 101 -10.79 4.95 4.60
CA PHE A 101 -11.62 3.91 5.18
C PHE A 101 -13.08 4.32 5.09
N LEU A 102 -13.87 3.52 4.39
CA LEU A 102 -15.25 3.77 4.02
C LEU A 102 -16.12 2.62 4.54
N PRO A 103 -16.59 2.67 5.80
CA PRO A 103 -17.52 1.68 6.32
C PRO A 103 -18.87 1.78 5.59
N SER A 104 -19.61 0.68 5.55
CA SER A 104 -20.99 0.64 5.02
C SER A 104 -21.95 1.54 5.80
N GLU A 105 -21.70 1.73 7.11
CA GLU A 105 -22.48 2.58 8.00
C GLU A 105 -21.56 3.45 8.89
N GLY A 106 -22.03 4.64 9.26
CA GLY A 106 -21.28 5.58 10.08
C GLY A 106 -20.30 6.45 9.30
N ASN A 107 -19.30 7.00 10.00
CA ASN A 107 -18.33 7.92 9.41
C ASN A 107 -17.07 7.19 8.96
N GLY A 108 -16.66 7.44 7.72
CA GLY A 108 -15.33 7.07 7.25
C GLY A 108 -14.23 7.93 7.89
N TYR A 109 -12.99 7.49 7.73
CA TYR A 109 -11.84 8.26 8.19
C TYR A 109 -10.67 8.16 7.23
N PHE A 110 -9.82 9.18 7.31
CA PHE A 110 -8.61 9.31 6.51
C PHE A 110 -7.38 9.17 7.42
N SER A 111 -6.37 8.45 6.94
CA SER A 111 -5.07 8.36 7.57
C SER A 111 -3.96 8.56 6.54
N ARG A 112 -2.85 9.16 6.96
CA ARG A 112 -1.62 9.22 6.17
C ARG A 112 -0.47 8.69 7.01
N GLU A 113 0.13 7.62 6.53
CA GLU A 113 1.16 6.88 7.25
C GLU A 113 2.43 6.79 6.42
N PHE A 114 3.58 6.73 7.08
CA PHE A 114 4.90 6.78 6.47
C PHE A 114 5.68 5.54 6.86
N PHE A 115 6.32 4.90 5.89
CA PHE A 115 6.97 3.62 6.06
C PHE A 115 8.40 3.67 5.55
N PHE A 116 9.31 3.06 6.29
CA PHE A 116 10.69 2.81 5.88
C PHE A 116 10.86 1.32 5.57
N ILE A 117 11.79 1.00 4.69
CA ILE A 117 12.14 -0.38 4.38
C ILE A 117 12.93 -1.00 5.55
N GLU A 118 12.57 -2.21 5.96
CA GLU A 118 13.25 -2.98 7.01
C GLU A 118 14.54 -3.63 6.48
#